data_AF-A0A924TFA0-F1
#
_entry.id   AF-A0A924TFA0-F1
#
_cell.length_a   1.000
_cell.length_b   1.000
_cell.length_c   1.000
_cell.angle_alpha   90.00
_cell.angle_beta   90.00
_cell.angle_gamma   90.00
#
_symmetry.space_group_name_H-M   'P 1'
#
loop_
_entity.id
_entity.type
_entity.pdbx_description
1 polymer ?
#
loop_
_entity_poly.entity_id
_entity_poly.type
_entity_poly.pdbx_seq_one_letter_code
_entity_poly.pdbx_strand_id
1 'polypeptide(L)' 'MGSFSIWHWLIVLLIVVMVFGTKKLRGVGKDLGGAVNDFKSGMKGGEEAAKGATEAPPVAAPNVIEGEARRDKV' A
#
# COMPACT_ATOMS: atom_id res chain seq x y z
N MET A 1 20.80 -19.61 28.12
CA MET A 1 19.54 -20.29 27.70
C MET A 1 18.90 -19.46 26.59
N GLY A 2 19.38 -19.63 25.36
CA GLY A 2 19.03 -18.81 24.19
C GLY A 2 17.79 -19.33 23.46
N SER A 3 16.74 -19.66 24.22
CA SER A 3 15.51 -20.31 23.74
C SER A 3 14.61 -19.43 22.85
N PHE A 4 15.04 -18.21 22.52
CA PHE A 4 14.33 -17.29 21.62
C PHE A 4 15.23 -16.80 20.47
N SER A 5 16.19 -17.62 20.04
CA SER A 5 17.01 -17.34 18.86
C SER A 5 16.12 -17.19 17.63
N ILE A 6 16.41 -16.18 16.81
CA ILE A 6 15.73 -15.89 15.52
C ILE A 6 15.62 -17.15 14.65
N TRP A 7 16.58 -18.07 14.77
CA TRP A 7 16.56 -19.37 14.12
C TRP A 7 15.35 -20.25 14.49
N HIS A 8 14.89 -20.23 15.74
CA HIS A 8 13.70 -20.96 16.15
C HIS A 8 12.45 -20.46 15.42
N TRP A 9 12.30 -19.13 15.31
CA TRP A 9 11.19 -18.52 14.60
C TRP A 9 11.18 -18.86 13.10
N LEU A 10 12.36 -18.98 12.46
CA LEU A 10 12.45 -19.46 11.08
C LEU A 10 11.96 -20.90 10.90
N ILE A 11 12.36 -21.81 11.80
CA ILE A 11 11.91 -23.20 11.76
C ILE A 11 10.39 -23.31 12.01
N VAL A 12 9.86 -22.57 12.99
CA VAL A 12 8.42 -22.59 13.30
C VAL A 12 7.61 -22.06 12.11
N LEU A 13 8.05 -20.97 11.49
CA LEU A 13 7.37 -20.39 10.33
C LEU A 13 7.35 -21.38 9.15
N LEU A 14 8.45 -22.09 8.90
CA LEU A 14 8.52 -23.14 7.89
C LEU A 14 7.48 -24.24 8.14
N ILE A 15 7.37 -24.74 9.37
CA ILE A 15 6.42 -25.80 9.73
C ILE A 15 4.98 -25.31 9.58
N VAL A 16 4.67 -24.09 10.01
CA VAL A 16 3.33 -23.48 9.83
C VAL A 16 2.97 -23.44 8.34
N VAL A 17 3.90 -23.04 7.47
CA VAL A 17 3.68 -23.02 6.02
C VAL A 17 3.49 -24.44 5.44
N MET A 18 4.21 -25.45 5.93
CA MET A 18 4.00 -26.83 5.50
C MET A 18 2.64 -27.40 5.95
N VAL A 19 2.21 -27.11 7.17
CA VAL A 19 0.93 -27.63 7.72
C VAL A 19 -0.27 -26.97 7.05
N PHE A 20 -0.25 -25.65 6.91
CA PHE A 20 -1.36 -24.92 6.27
C PHE A 20 -1.30 -24.98 4.74
N GLY A 21 -0.12 -25.26 4.17
CA GLY A 21 0.13 -25.25 2.74
C GLY A 21 0.14 -23.84 2.13
N THR A 22 0.94 -23.63 1.09
CA THR A 22 1.07 -22.32 0.43
C THR A 22 -0.22 -21.80 -0.21
N LYS A 23 -1.17 -22.70 -0.51
CA LYS A 23 -2.45 -22.37 -1.18
C LYS A 23 -3.42 -21.61 -0.27
N LYS A 24 -3.54 -22.00 1.00
CA LYS A 24 -4.35 -21.30 2.01
C LYS A 24 -3.67 -20.01 2.48
N LEU A 25 -2.36 -20.05 2.72
CA LEU A 25 -1.57 -18.87 3.09
C LEU A 25 -1.58 -17.78 2.01
N ARG A 26 -1.57 -18.13 0.72
CA ARG A 26 -1.59 -17.14 -0.37
C ARG A 26 -2.95 -16.45 -0.51
N GLY A 27 -4.05 -17.17 -0.28
CA GLY A 27 -5.40 -16.56 -0.29
C GLY A 27 -5.55 -15.57 0.86
N VAL A 28 -5.43 -16.07 2.09
CA VAL A 28 -5.58 -15.27 3.31
C VAL A 28 -4.50 -14.19 3.43
N GLY A 29 -3.27 -14.50 3.03
CA GLY A 29 -2.16 -13.56 3.03
C GLY A 29 -2.26 -12.48 1.96
N LYS A 30 -3.01 -12.68 0.87
CA LYS A 30 -3.30 -11.61 -0.09
C LYS A 30 -4.30 -10.61 0.50
N ASP A 31 -5.34 -11.10 1.17
CA ASP A 31 -6.39 -10.25 1.75
C ASP A 31 -5.85 -9.48 2.97
N LEU A 32 -5.14 -10.15 3.90
CA LEU A 32 -4.48 -9.49 5.03
C LEU A 32 -3.27 -8.67 4.59
N GLY A 33 -2.49 -9.14 3.61
CA GLY A 33 -1.33 -8.43 3.09
C GLY A 33 -1.72 -7.13 2.40
N GLY A 34 -2.83 -7.11 1.65
CA GLY A 34 -3.38 -5.90 1.04
C GLY A 34 -3.72 -4.85 2.09
N ALA A 35 -4.55 -5.21 3.08
CA ALA A 35 -4.96 -4.30 4.15
C ALA A 35 -3.77 -3.72 4.94
N VAL A 36 -2.77 -4.55 5.24
CA VAL A 36 -1.54 -4.09 5.93
C VAL A 36 -0.67 -3.23 5.02
N ASN A 37 -0.63 -3.50 3.71
CA ASN A 37 0.13 -2.70 2.75
C ASN A 37 -0.51 -1.32 2.54
N ASP A 38 -1.84 -1.24 2.50
CA ASP A 38 -2.58 0.03 2.45
C ASP A 38 -2.40 0.82 3.75
N PHE A 39 -2.44 0.17 4.92
CA PHE A 39 -2.13 0.80 6.21
C PHE A 39 -0.69 1.33 6.26
N LYS A 40 0.29 0.54 5.81
CA LYS A 40 1.69 0.97 5.72
C LYS A 40 1.88 2.13 4.76
N SER A 41 1.19 2.11 3.61
CA SER A 41 1.26 3.16 2.60
C SER A 41 0.62 4.45 3.10
N GLY A 42 -0.52 4.38 3.77
CA GLY A 42 -1.17 5.54 4.41
C GLY A 42 -0.33 6.12 5.55
N MET A 43 0.33 5.27 6.35
CA MET A 43 1.20 5.73 7.43
C MET A 43 2.50 6.37 6.90
N LYS A 44 3.10 5.80 5.85
CA LYS A 44 4.22 6.42 5.14
C LYS A 44 3.82 7.70 4.42
N GLY A 45 2.64 7.76 3.80
CA GLY A 45 2.11 8.97 3.18
C GLY A 45 1.84 10.08 4.20
N GLY A 46 1.45 9.74 5.43
CA GLY A 46 1.35 10.70 6.54
C GLY A 46 2.72 11.18 7.04
N GLU A 47 3.73 10.30 7.07
CA GLU A 47 5.10 10.66 7.45
C GLU A 47 5.81 11.49 6.35
N GLU A 48 5.54 11.19 5.08
CA GLU A 48 6.03 11.94 3.92
C GLU A 48 5.30 13.28 3.76
N ALA A 49 3.99 13.34 4.07
CA ALA A 49 3.25 14.61 4.17
C ALA A 49 3.73 15.49 5.34
N ALA A 50 4.23 14.90 6.44
CA ALA A 50 4.87 15.63 7.52
C ALA A 50 6.28 16.16 7.17
N LYS A 51 6.94 15.56 6.17
CA LYS A 51 8.28 15.97 5.70
C LYS A 51 8.27 16.79 4.40
N GLY A 52 7.16 16.78 3.65
CA GLY A 52 6.97 17.43 2.35
C GLY A 52 6.29 18.80 2.39
N ALA A 53 6.01 19.37 3.57
CA ALA A 53 5.50 20.74 3.69
C ALA A 53 6.56 21.84 3.44
N THR A 54 7.71 21.47 2.86
CA THR A 54 8.65 22.40 2.21
C THR A 54 9.02 21.80 0.86
N GLU A 55 8.07 21.77 -0.07
CA GLU A 55 8.29 21.91 -1.51
C GLU A 55 6.91 21.96 -2.17
N ALA A 56 6.48 23.18 -2.48
CA ALA A 56 5.25 23.44 -3.20
C ALA A 56 5.27 22.72 -4.57
N PRO A 57 4.21 22.01 -4.97
CA PRO A 57 4.10 21.53 -6.34
C PRO A 57 3.95 22.75 -7.27
N PRO A 58 4.70 22.84 -8.38
CA PRO A 58 4.37 23.80 -9.42
C PRO A 58 2.98 23.44 -9.94
N VAL A 59 2.09 24.42 -9.89
CA VAL A 59 0.76 24.42 -10.49
C VAL A 59 0.82 23.85 -11.91
N ALA A 60 0.49 22.57 -12.06
CA ALA A 60 0.24 21.96 -13.35
C ALA A 60 -1.12 22.45 -13.84
N ALA A 61 -1.08 23.37 -14.79
CA ALA A 61 -2.23 23.88 -15.51
C ALA A 61 -3.08 22.73 -16.08
N PRO A 62 -4.40 22.68 -15.83
CA PRO A 62 -5.27 21.76 -16.54
C PRO A 62 -5.57 22.35 -17.92
N ASN A 63 -4.79 21.94 -18.91
CA ASN A 63 -5.20 22.02 -20.31
C ASN A 63 -6.14 20.84 -20.58
N VAL A 64 -7.45 21.03 -20.40
CA VAL A 64 -8.48 20.13 -20.94
C VAL A 64 -9.41 20.91 -21.85
N ILE A 65 -9.48 20.38 -23.06
CA ILE A 65 -10.21 20.83 -24.23
C ILE A 65 -11.66 20.32 -24.05
N GLU A 66 -12.61 21.22 -23.82
CA GLU A 66 -14.05 20.92 -23.85
C GLU A 66 -14.72 22.20 -24.37
N GLY A 67 -14.89 22.38 -25.68
CA GLY A 67 -15.84 21.60 -26.48
C GLY A 67 -17.10 22.46 -26.60
N GLU A 68 -17.36 22.95 -27.82
CA GLU A 68 -18.50 23.81 -28.18
C GLU A 68 -19.85 23.39 -27.57
N ALA A 69 -20.47 24.26 -26.77
CA ALA A 69 -21.90 24.18 -26.46
C ALA A 69 -22.49 25.54 -26.00
N ARG A 70 -22.14 26.65 -26.67
CA ARG A 70 -22.91 27.90 -26.56
C ARG A 70 -23.04 28.56 -27.92
N ARG A 71 -23.92 27.99 -28.74
CA ARG A 71 -24.54 28.70 -29.86
C ARG A 71 -26.07 28.61 -29.75
N ASP A 72 -26.58 28.91 -28.57
CA ASP A 72 -27.97 29.32 -28.41
C ASP A 72 -28.05 30.83 -28.68
N LYS A 73 -28.44 31.16 -29.92
CA LYS A 73 -28.99 32.47 -30.24
C LYS A 73 -30.18 32.27 -31.17
N VAL A 74 -31.35 32.21 -30.54
CA VAL A 74 -32.67 32.43 -31.15
C VAL A 74 -33.05 33.88 -30.87
#